data_AF-A0A1G8QNS1-F1
#
_entry.id   AF-A0A1G8QNS1-F1
#
_cell.length_a   1.000
_cell.length_b   1.000
_cell.length_c   1.000
_cell.angle_alpha   90.00
_cell.angle_beta   90.00
_cell.angle_gamma   90.00
#
_symmetry.space_group_name_H-M   'P 1'
#
loop_
_entity.id
_entity.type
_entity.pdbx_description
1 polymer ?
#
loop_
_entity_poly.entity_id
_entity_poly.type
_entity_poly.pdbx_seq_one_letter_code
_entity_poly.pdbx_strand_id
1 'polypeptide(L)' 'MRENIELTFTYWDGYDFYEITGCCHYINHDQKQFNVKNKEKIYYITFDQITNIRRQTIHY' A
#
# COMPACT_ATOMS: atom_id res chain seq x y z
N MET A 1 11.59 -4.95 -7.92
CA MET A 1 10.58 -3.92 -8.23
C MET A 1 11.32 -2.61 -8.46
N ARG A 2 10.98 -1.81 -9.48
CA ARG A 2 11.60 -0.47 -9.66
C ARG A 2 11.37 0.32 -8.37
N GLU A 3 12.44 0.63 -7.67
CA GLU A 3 12.41 1.41 -6.44
C GLU A 3 11.74 2.76 -6.75
N ASN A 4 10.78 3.18 -5.92
CA ASN A 4 10.11 4.49 -5.92
C ASN A 4 8.87 4.70 -6.81
N ILE A 5 8.15 3.66 -7.24
CA ILE A 5 6.79 3.88 -7.78
C ILE A 5 5.84 4.07 -6.60
N GLU A 6 5.22 5.25 -6.50
CA GLU A 6 4.10 5.49 -5.58
C GLU A 6 2.88 4.68 -6.03
N LEU A 7 2.36 3.88 -5.11
CA LEU A 7 1.17 3.06 -5.27
C LEU A 7 0.12 3.54 -4.27
N THR A 8 -1.14 3.53 -4.70
CA THR A 8 -2.29 3.70 -3.82
C THR A 8 -2.88 2.32 -3.53
N PHE A 9 -2.93 1.98 -2.24
CA PHE A 9 -3.55 0.78 -1.71
C PHE A 9 -4.91 1.15 -1.14
N THR A 10 -5.95 0.49 -1.61
CA THR A 10 -7.28 0.52 -0.99
C THR A 10 -7.42 -0.75 -0.16
N TYR A 11 -7.79 -0.60 1.11
CA TYR A 11 -7.93 -1.71 2.03
C TYR A 11 -9.15 -1.54 2.94
N TRP A 12 -9.72 -2.65 3.38
CA TRP A 12 -10.80 -2.69 4.35
C TRP A 12 -10.23 -2.85 5.75
N ASP A 13 -10.60 -1.97 6.67
CA ASP A 13 -10.24 -2.09 8.08
C ASP A 13 -11.44 -1.78 8.98
N GLY A 14 -11.76 -2.73 9.86
CA GLY A 14 -12.95 -2.67 10.70
C GLY A 14 -14.26 -2.58 9.91
N TYR A 15 -14.73 -1.34 9.69
CA TYR A 15 -16.04 -1.02 9.13
C TYR A 15 -16.01 -0.07 7.92
N ASP A 16 -14.81 0.30 7.42
CA ASP A 16 -14.70 1.23 6.30
C ASP A 16 -13.54 0.89 5.36
N PHE A 17 -13.58 1.47 4.15
CA PHE A 17 -12.50 1.44 3.20
C PHE A 17 -11.56 2.62 3.42
N TYR A 18 -10.27 2.32 3.49
CA TYR A 18 -9.22 3.30 3.60
C TYR A 18 -8.33 3.27 2.37
N GLU A 19 -7.79 4.43 2.02
CA GLU A 19 -6.80 4.56 0.97
C GLU A 19 -5.49 5.07 1.54
N ILE A 20 -4.40 4.50 1.06
CA ILE A 20 -3.07 4.98 1.38
C ILE A 20 -2.16 5.00 0.16
N THR A 21 -1.49 6.12 -0.04
CA THR A 21 -0.48 6.28 -1.07
C THR A 21 0.91 6.25 -0.46
N GLY A 22 1.79 5.45 -1.06
CA GLY A 22 3.20 5.39 -0.68
C GLY A 22 3.98 4.40 -1.54
N CYS A 23 5.28 4.30 -1.27
CA CYS A 23 6.14 3.32 -1.91
C CYS A 23 6.05 1.99 -1.15
N CYS A 24 5.88 0.89 -1.89
CA CYS A 24 6.07 -0.45 -1.32
C CYS A 24 7.56 -0.62 -0.99
N HIS A 25 7.90 -0.51 0.30
CA HIS A 25 9.28 -0.60 0.77
C HIS A 25 9.72 -2.06 0.91
N TYR A 26 8.82 -2.92 1.38
CA TYR A 26 9.08 -4.34 1.61
C TYR A 26 7.77 -5.14 1.54
N ILE A 27 7.86 -6.40 1.13
CA ILE A 27 6.74 -7.35 1.13
C ILE A 27 7.11 -8.48 2.08
N ASN A 28 6.37 -8.60 3.18
CA ASN A 28 6.56 -9.70 4.12
C ASN A 28 5.67 -10.87 3.68
N HIS A 29 6.27 -11.92 3.13
CA HIS A 29 5.55 -13.11 2.68
C HIS A 29 5.13 -14.04 3.83
N ASP A 30 5.85 -14.03 4.96
CA ASP A 30 5.54 -14.85 6.13
C ASP A 30 4.28 -14.33 6.83
N GLN A 31 4.21 -13.01 7.03
CA GLN A 31 3.05 -12.33 7.60
C GLN A 31 1.98 -11.95 6.56
N LYS A 32 2.25 -12.19 5.27
CA LYS A 32 1.37 -11.83 4.14
C LYS A 32 0.90 -10.37 4.22
N GLN A 33 1.86 -9.44 4.27
CA GLN A 33 1.57 -8.01 4.36
C GLN A 33 2.54 -7.15 3.53
N PHE A 34 2.04 -5.99 3.11
CA PHE A 34 2.84 -4.94 2.48
C PHE A 34 3.32 -3.94 3.54
N ASN A 35 4.60 -3.57 3.45
CA ASN A 35 5.16 -2.45 4.19
C ASN A 35 5.15 -1.23 3.25
N VAL A 36 4.18 -0.35 3.45
CA VAL A 36 3.99 0.85 2.64
C VAL A 36 4.59 2.03 3.40
N LYS A 37 5.55 2.72 2.78
CA LYS A 37 6.18 3.91 3.35
C LYS A 37 5.71 5.15 2.60
N ASN A 38 5.17 6.12 3.34
CA ASN A 38 4.95 7.48 2.83
C ASN A 38 5.95 8.46 3.49
N LYS A 39 5.76 9.77 3.28
CA LYS A 39 6.66 10.80 3.81
C LYS A 39 6.72 10.85 5.34
N GLU A 40 5.71 10.33 6.02
CA GLU A 40 5.52 10.53 7.46
C GLU A 40 5.70 9.25 8.27
N LYS A 41 5.22 8.10 7.76
CA LYS A 41 5.25 6.83 8.50
C LYS A 41 5.25 5.60 7.60
N ILE A 42 5.48 4.45 8.25
CA ILE A 42 5.38 3.12 7.66
C ILE A 42 4.05 2.51 8.08
N TYR A 43 3.37 1.89 7.14
CA TYR A 43 2.09 1.23 7.32
C TYR A 43 2.25 -0.23 6.94
N TYR A 44 1.51 -1.08 7.67
CA TYR A 44 1.49 -2.51 7.48
C TYR A 44 0.08 -2.88 7.06
N ILE A 45 -0.08 -3.40 5.85
CA ILE A 45 -1.40 -3.73 5.29
C ILE A 45 -1.36 -5.21 4.91
N THR A 46 -2.21 -6.02 5.54
CA THR A 46 -2.25 -7.45 5.27
C THR A 46 -2.93 -7.72 3.92
N PHE A 47 -2.55 -8.80 3.25
CA PHE A 47 -3.02 -9.11 1.91
C PHE A 47 -4.53 -9.38 1.85
N ASP A 48 -5.10 -9.91 2.94
CA ASP A 48 -6.53 -10.20 3.08
C ASP A 48 -7.39 -8.93 3.23
N GLN A 49 -6.80 -7.83 3.69
CA GLN A 49 -7.48 -6.53 3.79
C GLN A 49 -7.48 -5.77 2.46
N ILE A 50 -6.57 -6.08 1.54
CA ILE A 50 -6.40 -5.31 0.30
C ILE A 50 -7.53 -5.61 -0.68
N THR A 51 -8.16 -4.55 -1.15
CA THR A 51 -9.21 -4.62 -2.16
C THR A 51 -8.73 -4.14 -3.54
N ASN A 52 -7.78 -3.19 -3.57
CA ASN A 52 -7.21 -2.68 -4.82
C ASN A 52 -5.79 -2.13 -4.61
N ILE A 53 -4.95 -2.24 -5.65
CA ILE A 53 -3.65 -1.60 -5.73
C ILE A 53 -3.52 -0.94 -7.10
N ARG A 54 -3.37 0.38 -7.13
CA ARG A 54 -3.22 1.16 -8.37
C ARG A 54 -1.95 2.00 -8.36
N ARG A 55 -1.36 2.18 -9.53
CA ARG A 55 -0.29 3.16 -9.73
C ARG A 55 -0.91 4.55 -9.72
N GLN A 56 -0.19 5.51 -9.14
CA GLN A 56 -0.56 6.90 -9.30
C GLN A 56 -0.20 7.33 -10.73
N THR A 57 -1.22 7.44 -11.59
CA THR A 57 -1.04 8.00 -12.93
C THR A 57 -1.01 9.51 -12.78
N ILE A 58 0.17 10.13 -12.85
CA ILE A 58 0.29 11.58 -12.96
C ILE A 58 -0.09 11.92 -14.40
N HIS A 59 -1.24 12.58 -14.60
CA HIS A 59 -1.57 13.20 -15.87
C HIS A 59 -0.71 14.48 -15.99
N TYR A 60 0.19 14.50 -16.97
CA TYR A 60 0.96 15.68 -17.37
C TYR A 60 0.13 16.55 -18.33
#